data_AF-A0A2H8TT25-F1
#
_entry.id   AF-A0A2H8TT25-F1
#
_cell.length_a   1.000
_cell.length_b   1.000
_cell.length_c   1.000
_cell.angle_alpha   90.00
_cell.angle_beta   90.00
_cell.angle_gamma   90.00
#
_symmetry.space_group_name_H-M   'P 1'
#
loop_
_entity.id
_entity.type
_entity.pdbx_description
1 polymer ?
#
loop_
_entity_poly.entity_id
_entity_poly.type
_entity_poly.pdbx_seq_one_letter_code
_entity_poly.pdbx_strand_id
1 'polypeptide(L)'
;MSKSLDICKSSLVSLKAELLRKQDEANKAKSFSGDTFIRPIPGAKTPSCLLQSNEGVEKRNAKDLEEEYTPDIENSLKKSRDVLTMKAKLYDKLVKGEMVSEQDKTFLVDFKQKVTESKTTQPVSYTKEHNKEQEKSDPDADLDKYDSGADDDWIDYTDFFGRTRRCLKTDLEFFKKRDQRIEKELEPPPPPPPSEMKQQTPITSQ
;
A
#
# COMPACT_ATOMS: atom_id res chain seq x y z
N MET A 1 -42.40 -0.99 -72.85
CA MET A 1 -41.22 -1.03 -73.75
C MET A 1 -39.99 -1.46 -72.94
N SER A 2 -39.62 -2.74 -72.99
CA SER A 2 -38.39 -3.24 -72.34
C SER A 2 -37.19 -2.98 -73.26
N LYS A 3 -36.20 -2.23 -72.78
CA LYS A 3 -34.94 -2.01 -73.51
C LYS A 3 -34.11 -3.29 -73.44
N SER A 4 -33.94 -3.98 -74.57
CA SER A 4 -33.02 -5.12 -74.68
C SER A 4 -31.58 -4.61 -74.74
N LEU A 5 -30.74 -5.03 -73.79
CA LEU A 5 -29.32 -4.73 -73.79
C LEU A 5 -28.60 -5.84 -74.56
N ASP A 6 -27.86 -5.48 -75.61
CA ASP A 6 -26.96 -6.41 -76.29
C ASP A 6 -25.65 -6.50 -75.48
N ILE A 7 -25.44 -7.63 -74.81
CA ILE A 7 -24.33 -7.83 -73.88
C ILE A 7 -23.28 -8.71 -74.55
N CYS A 8 -22.13 -8.11 -74.88
CA CYS A 8 -20.98 -8.84 -75.36
C CYS A 8 -20.49 -9.85 -74.30
N LYS A 9 -20.18 -11.09 -74.73
CA LYS A 9 -19.70 -12.16 -73.83
C LYS A 9 -18.46 -11.75 -73.02
N SER A 10 -17.58 -10.95 -73.60
CA SER A 10 -16.41 -10.37 -72.91
C SER A 10 -16.79 -9.43 -71.77
N SER A 11 -17.84 -8.62 -71.94
CA SER A 11 -18.37 -7.72 -70.90
C SER A 11 -18.99 -8.48 -69.74
N LEU A 12 -19.58 -9.65 -70.01
CA LEU A 12 -20.13 -10.52 -68.96
C LEU A 12 -19.00 -11.14 -68.12
N VAL A 13 -17.91 -11.55 -68.77
CA VAL A 13 -16.72 -12.09 -68.10
C VAL A 13 -16.00 -11.01 -67.28
N SER A 14 -15.86 -9.80 -67.82
CA SER A 14 -15.25 -8.68 -67.08
C SER A 14 -16.07 -8.29 -65.86
N LEU A 15 -17.40 -8.22 -65.98
CA LEU A 15 -18.30 -7.94 -64.86
C LEU A 15 -18.20 -9.03 -63.78
N LYS A 16 -18.15 -10.31 -64.19
CA LYS A 16 -17.96 -11.43 -63.26
C LYS A 16 -16.63 -11.33 -62.52
N ALA A 17 -15.56 -10.94 -63.19
CA ALA A 17 -14.26 -10.74 -62.57
C ALA A 17 -14.28 -9.57 -61.57
N GLU A 18 -14.91 -8.44 -61.92
CA GLU A 18 -15.06 -7.27 -61.04
C GLU A 18 -15.87 -7.60 -59.78
N LEU A 19 -17.00 -8.32 -59.95
CA LEU A 19 -17.84 -8.77 -58.84
C LEU A 19 -17.09 -9.73 -57.91
N LEU A 20 -16.32 -10.67 -58.47
CA LEU A 20 -15.53 -11.60 -57.66
C LEU A 20 -14.44 -10.86 -56.89
N ARG A 21 -13.73 -9.91 -57.53
CA ARG A 21 -12.73 -9.06 -56.86
C ARG A 21 -13.36 -8.28 -55.70
N LYS A 22 -14.53 -7.67 -55.91
CA LYS A 22 -15.26 -6.92 -54.88
C LYS A 22 -15.80 -7.80 -53.75
N GLN A 23 -16.24 -9.01 -54.06
CA GLN A 23 -16.67 -9.99 -53.06
C GLN A 23 -15.50 -10.43 -52.17
N ASP A 24 -14.32 -10.67 -52.74
CA ASP A 24 -13.11 -11.00 -51.98
C ASP A 24 -12.65 -9.82 -51.10
N GLU A 25 -12.69 -8.59 -51.62
CA GLU A 25 -12.44 -7.37 -50.83
C GLU A 25 -13.42 -7.25 -49.65
N ALA A 26 -14.72 -7.48 -49.87
CA ALA A 26 -15.74 -7.41 -48.84
C ALA A 26 -15.61 -8.53 -47.79
N ASN A 27 -15.25 -9.75 -48.21
CA ASN A 27 -15.00 -10.86 -47.29
C ASN A 27 -13.76 -10.60 -46.43
N LYS A 28 -12.66 -10.10 -47.02
CA LYS A 28 -11.46 -9.68 -46.28
C LYS A 28 -11.79 -8.57 -45.28
N ALA A 29 -12.57 -7.57 -45.68
CA ALA A 29 -13.00 -6.49 -44.80
C ALA A 29 -13.87 -7.00 -43.64
N LYS A 30 -14.82 -7.92 -43.90
CA LYS A 30 -15.64 -8.56 -42.86
C LYS A 30 -14.82 -9.40 -41.88
N SER A 31 -13.79 -10.10 -42.36
CA SER A 31 -12.83 -10.80 -41.50
C SER A 31 -11.96 -9.84 -40.69
N PHE A 32 -11.73 -8.61 -41.17
CA PHE A 32 -10.97 -7.59 -40.45
C PHE A 32 -11.82 -6.80 -39.45
N SER A 33 -13.14 -6.72 -39.66
CA SER A 33 -14.10 -6.02 -38.79
C SER A 33 -14.83 -6.94 -37.79
N GLY A 34 -14.59 -8.25 -37.84
CA GLY A 34 -15.10 -9.20 -36.86
C GLY A 34 -14.16 -9.28 -35.67
N ASP A 35 -14.60 -8.72 -34.53
CA ASP A 35 -14.13 -8.93 -33.15
C ASP A 35 -13.01 -9.99 -32.95
N THR A 36 -11.80 -9.66 -33.38
CA THR A 36 -10.59 -10.43 -33.10
C THR A 36 -9.39 -9.51 -33.24
N PHE A 37 -8.86 -9.15 -32.07
CA PHE A 37 -7.45 -8.93 -31.78
C PHE A 37 -6.54 -8.84 -33.02
N ILE A 38 -6.08 -7.64 -33.35
CA ILE A 38 -5.07 -7.37 -34.37
C ILE A 38 -3.86 -8.27 -34.12
N ARG A 39 -3.75 -9.36 -34.87
CA ARG A 39 -2.54 -10.19 -34.89
C ARG A 39 -1.61 -9.58 -35.94
N PRO A 40 -0.40 -9.13 -35.56
CA PRO A 40 0.49 -8.49 -36.52
C PRO A 40 0.92 -9.47 -37.61
N ILE A 41 0.96 -8.97 -38.85
CA ILE A 41 1.37 -9.70 -40.06
C ILE A 41 2.85 -10.07 -39.93
N PRO A 42 3.23 -11.37 -39.97
CA PRO A 42 4.63 -11.76 -40.00
C PRO A 42 5.20 -11.44 -41.39
N GLY A 43 5.91 -10.32 -41.52
CA GLY A 43 6.63 -9.99 -42.76
C GLY A 43 6.75 -8.50 -43.11
N ALA A 44 6.02 -7.60 -42.45
CA ALA A 44 6.23 -6.17 -42.61
C ALA A 44 7.43 -5.75 -41.73
N LYS A 45 8.60 -5.55 -42.33
CA LYS A 45 9.76 -4.94 -41.68
C LYS A 45 9.49 -3.45 -41.47
N THR A 46 8.74 -3.11 -40.43
CA THR A 46 8.84 -1.78 -39.84
C THR A 46 10.22 -1.71 -39.14
N PRO A 47 10.95 -0.57 -39.20
CA PRO A 47 12.13 -0.41 -38.36
C PRO A 47 11.66 -0.50 -36.91
N SER A 48 12.04 -1.59 -36.27
CA SER A 48 11.76 -1.99 -34.89
C SER A 48 12.48 -1.08 -33.89
N CYS A 49 12.35 0.25 -34.03
CA CYS A 49 12.99 1.21 -33.12
C CYS A 49 12.26 1.36 -31.78
N LEU A 50 11.02 0.86 -31.66
CA LEU A 50 10.23 0.88 -30.41
C LEU A 50 10.31 -0.42 -29.60
N LEU A 51 10.95 -1.47 -30.13
CA LEU A 51 11.09 -2.78 -29.48
C LEU A 51 12.53 -3.08 -29.05
N GLN A 52 13.45 -2.14 -29.25
CA GLN A 52 14.81 -2.29 -28.78
C GLN A 52 14.82 -2.05 -27.27
N SER A 53 14.68 -3.12 -26.50
CA SER A 53 14.89 -3.09 -25.06
C SER A 53 16.28 -2.53 -24.76
N ASN A 54 16.36 -1.64 -23.79
CA ASN A 54 17.63 -1.12 -23.34
C ASN A 54 18.42 -2.28 -22.71
N GLU A 55 19.58 -2.64 -23.27
CA GLU A 55 20.42 -3.71 -22.70
C GLU A 55 20.73 -3.46 -21.21
N GLY A 56 20.84 -2.19 -20.80
CA GLY A 56 21.03 -1.82 -19.39
C GLY A 56 19.80 -2.05 -18.49
N VAL A 57 18.59 -2.14 -19.05
CA VAL A 57 17.38 -2.56 -18.32
C VAL A 57 17.36 -4.09 -18.21
N GLU A 58 17.69 -4.81 -19.29
CA GLU A 58 17.75 -6.27 -19.26
C GLU A 58 18.83 -6.79 -18.31
N LYS A 59 20.03 -6.19 -18.33
CA LYS A 59 21.12 -6.54 -17.39
C LYS A 59 20.73 -6.29 -15.93
N ARG A 60 19.99 -5.21 -15.64
CA ARG A 60 19.47 -4.95 -14.29
C ARG A 60 18.40 -5.95 -13.90
N ASN A 61 17.42 -6.19 -14.76
CA ASN A 61 16.36 -7.16 -14.51
C ASN A 61 16.91 -8.58 -14.28
N ALA A 62 17.92 -9.00 -15.04
CA ALA A 62 18.60 -10.28 -14.84
C ALA A 62 19.32 -10.36 -13.49
N LYS A 63 19.97 -9.26 -13.06
CA LYS A 63 20.63 -9.19 -11.76
C LYS A 63 19.62 -9.21 -10.60
N ASP A 64 18.53 -8.44 -10.72
CA ASP A 64 17.47 -8.39 -9.72
C ASP A 64 16.81 -9.78 -9.56
N LEU A 65 16.61 -10.49 -10.68
CA LEU A 65 16.12 -11.86 -10.70
C LEU A 65 17.09 -12.84 -10.02
N GLU A 66 18.39 -12.75 -10.29
CA GLU A 66 19.42 -13.57 -9.65
C GLU A 66 19.50 -13.31 -8.13
N GLU A 67 19.37 -12.05 -7.71
CA GLU A 67 19.34 -11.65 -6.30
C GLU A 67 18.10 -12.19 -5.58
N GLU A 68 16.93 -12.19 -6.23
CA GLU A 68 15.70 -12.80 -5.70
C GLU A 68 15.83 -14.31 -5.46
N TYR A 69 16.57 -15.02 -6.32
CA TYR A 69 16.82 -16.46 -6.19
C TYR A 69 17.93 -16.83 -5.20
N THR A 70 18.54 -15.86 -4.53
CA THR A 70 19.48 -16.19 -3.46
C THR A 70 18.71 -16.90 -2.32
N PRO A 71 19.22 -18.04 -1.81
CA PRO A 71 18.50 -18.87 -0.84
C PRO A 71 18.20 -18.11 0.46
N ASP A 72 19.01 -17.12 0.80
CA ASP A 72 18.83 -16.27 1.98
C ASP A 72 17.60 -15.35 1.84
N ILE A 73 17.41 -14.72 0.68
CA ILE A 73 16.26 -13.86 0.39
C ILE A 73 14.99 -14.71 0.31
N GLU A 74 15.02 -15.86 -0.37
CA GLU A 74 13.89 -16.77 -0.39
C GLU A 74 13.47 -17.23 1.00
N ASN A 75 14.43 -17.60 1.86
CA ASN A 75 14.16 -18.02 3.22
C ASN A 75 13.57 -16.87 4.06
N SER A 76 14.05 -15.65 3.87
CA SER A 76 13.48 -14.45 4.50
C SER A 76 12.03 -14.20 4.04
N LEU A 77 11.78 -14.28 2.74
CA LEU A 77 10.44 -14.11 2.16
C LEU A 77 9.47 -15.20 2.62
N LYS A 78 9.92 -16.45 2.73
CA LYS A 78 9.13 -17.56 3.28
C LYS A 78 8.72 -17.30 4.73
N LYS A 79 9.68 -16.91 5.59
CA LYS A 79 9.39 -16.54 6.99
C LYS A 79 8.41 -15.38 7.08
N SER A 80 8.59 -14.34 6.27
CA SER A 80 7.67 -13.20 6.22
C SER A 80 6.27 -13.62 5.81
N ARG A 81 6.13 -14.45 4.76
CA ARG A 81 4.86 -15.02 4.32
C ARG A 81 4.17 -15.84 5.40
N ASP A 82 4.92 -16.68 6.12
CA ASP A 82 4.36 -17.51 7.20
C ASP A 82 3.81 -16.65 8.34
N VAL A 83 4.56 -15.63 8.77
CA VAL A 83 4.14 -14.68 9.81
C VAL A 83 2.91 -13.90 9.38
N LEU A 84 2.89 -13.38 8.15
CA LEU A 84 1.74 -12.65 7.61
C LEU A 84 0.50 -13.54 7.53
N THR A 85 0.67 -14.81 7.15
CA THR A 85 -0.42 -15.78 7.08
C THR A 85 -0.96 -16.10 8.48
N MET A 86 -0.10 -16.28 9.48
CA MET A 86 -0.50 -16.47 10.87
C MET A 86 -1.24 -15.26 11.42
N LYS A 87 -0.75 -14.05 11.12
CA LYS A 87 -1.39 -12.79 11.52
C LYS A 87 -2.76 -12.60 10.86
N ALA A 88 -2.90 -12.91 9.57
CA ALA A 88 -4.18 -12.87 8.88
C ALA A 88 -5.20 -13.82 9.52
N LYS A 89 -4.80 -15.08 9.77
CA LYS A 89 -5.63 -16.07 10.47
C LYS A 89 -6.04 -15.61 11.88
N LEU A 90 -5.17 -14.92 12.60
CA LEU A 90 -5.50 -14.35 13.92
C LEU A 90 -6.60 -13.29 13.77
N TYR A 91 -6.46 -12.34 12.86
CA TYR A 91 -7.48 -11.31 12.64
C TYR A 91 -8.81 -11.88 12.20
N ASP A 92 -8.82 -12.89 11.33
CA ASP A 92 -10.06 -13.55 10.91
C ASP A 92 -10.82 -14.13 12.09
N LYS A 93 -10.11 -14.73 13.06
CA LYS A 93 -10.71 -15.27 14.29
C LYS A 93 -11.23 -14.17 15.22
N LEU A 94 -10.49 -13.06 15.34
CA LEU A 94 -10.90 -11.90 16.14
C LEU A 94 -12.16 -11.26 15.57
N VAL A 95 -12.22 -11.04 14.25
CA VAL A 95 -13.39 -10.49 13.55
C VAL A 95 -14.60 -11.41 13.63
N LYS A 96 -14.40 -12.74 13.69
CA LYS A 96 -15.48 -13.71 13.90
C LYS A 96 -15.94 -13.81 15.35
N GLY A 97 -15.18 -13.28 16.30
CA GLY A 97 -15.48 -13.33 17.73
C GLY A 97 -15.13 -14.68 18.40
N GLU A 98 -14.32 -15.54 17.76
CA GLU A 98 -14.01 -16.89 18.28
C GLU A 98 -13.01 -16.86 19.45
N MET A 99 -12.13 -15.86 19.51
CA MET A 99 -11.08 -15.74 20.56
C MET A 99 -11.38 -14.68 21.62
N VAL A 100 -12.58 -14.12 21.61
CA VAL A 100 -12.91 -12.84 22.24
C VAL A 100 -13.33 -12.96 23.72
N SER A 101 -12.96 -14.02 24.46
CA SER A 101 -13.34 -14.14 25.89
C SER A 101 -12.26 -13.61 26.84
N GLU A 102 -11.01 -14.08 26.72
CA GLU A 102 -9.97 -13.85 27.74
C GLU A 102 -8.83 -12.93 27.30
N GLN A 103 -8.61 -12.78 25.98
CA GLN A 103 -7.48 -12.02 25.43
C GLN A 103 -7.83 -10.55 25.13
N ASP A 104 -9.10 -10.14 25.31
CA ASP A 104 -9.57 -8.81 24.91
C ASP A 104 -8.83 -7.66 25.59
N LYS A 105 -8.36 -7.86 26.83
CA LYS A 105 -7.59 -6.84 27.57
C LYS A 105 -6.21 -6.57 26.98
N THR A 106 -5.72 -7.45 26.10
CA THR A 106 -4.42 -7.28 25.44
C THR A 106 -4.50 -6.42 24.18
N PHE A 107 -5.69 -6.32 23.58
CA PHE A 107 -5.90 -5.58 22.35
C PHE A 107 -6.45 -4.19 22.65
N LEU A 108 -5.95 -3.18 21.92
CA LEU A 108 -6.45 -1.80 22.02
C LEU A 108 -7.87 -1.64 21.46
N VAL A 109 -8.30 -2.58 20.62
CA VAL A 109 -9.60 -2.58 19.96
C VAL A 109 -10.51 -3.59 20.68
N ASP A 110 -11.71 -3.16 21.06
CA ASP A 110 -12.73 -4.06 21.56
C ASP A 110 -13.38 -4.83 20.40
N PHE A 111 -12.87 -6.05 20.17
CA PHE A 111 -13.40 -6.93 19.13
C PHE A 111 -14.82 -7.46 19.46
N LYS A 112 -15.27 -7.46 20.73
CA LYS A 112 -16.68 -7.80 21.06
C LYS A 112 -17.62 -6.79 20.43
N GLN A 113 -17.34 -5.51 20.67
CA GLN A 113 -18.13 -4.41 20.12
C GLN A 113 -18.02 -4.37 18.58
N LYS A 114 -16.84 -4.64 18.02
CA LYS A 114 -16.67 -4.65 16.56
C LYS A 114 -17.46 -5.76 15.86
N VAL A 115 -17.56 -6.94 16.48
CA VAL A 115 -18.34 -8.08 15.96
C VAL A 115 -19.86 -7.80 15.99
N THR A 116 -20.35 -7.08 17.00
CA THR A 116 -21.78 -6.73 17.10
C THR A 116 -22.16 -5.62 16.12
N GLU A 117 -21.27 -4.64 15.92
CA GLU A 117 -21.41 -3.59 14.91
C GLU A 117 -21.43 -4.17 13.48
N SER A 118 -20.51 -5.10 13.16
CA SER A 118 -20.41 -5.71 11.82
C SER A 118 -21.52 -6.72 11.49
N LYS A 119 -22.27 -7.20 12.47
CA LYS A 119 -23.49 -8.01 12.24
C LYS A 119 -24.71 -7.15 11.95
N THR A 120 -24.73 -5.92 12.47
CA THR A 120 -25.83 -4.96 12.29
C THR A 120 -25.68 -4.18 10.98
N THR A 121 -24.44 -3.93 10.58
CA THR A 121 -24.08 -3.26 9.33
C THR A 121 -23.42 -4.30 8.42
N GLN A 122 -24.03 -4.58 7.26
CA GLN A 122 -23.52 -5.45 6.18
C GLN A 122 -21.98 -5.50 6.09
N PRO A 123 -21.37 -6.65 5.74
CA PRO A 123 -19.92 -6.86 5.83
C PRO A 123 -19.20 -5.78 5.02
N VAL A 124 -18.68 -4.79 5.74
CA VAL A 124 -17.94 -3.68 5.16
C VAL A 124 -16.59 -4.25 4.76
N SER A 125 -16.48 -4.67 3.49
CA SER A 125 -15.19 -4.67 2.81
C SER A 125 -14.54 -3.33 3.14
N TYR A 126 -13.33 -3.33 3.67
CA TYR A 126 -12.58 -2.11 4.01
C TYR A 126 -12.31 -1.29 2.74
N THR A 127 -13.34 -0.64 2.19
CA THR A 127 -13.20 0.53 1.35
C THR A 127 -12.94 1.69 2.29
N LYS A 128 -11.81 2.33 2.01
CA LYS A 128 -11.24 3.48 2.69
C LYS A 128 -12.18 4.68 2.53
N GLU A 129 -13.24 4.71 3.32
CA GLU A 129 -14.26 5.77 3.31
C GLU A 129 -14.36 6.35 4.74
N HIS A 130 -13.27 6.91 5.26
CA HIS A 130 -13.36 7.72 6.47
C HIS A 130 -13.12 9.19 6.12
N ASN A 131 -14.21 9.94 6.30
CA ASN A 131 -14.28 11.36 6.63
C ASN A 131 -14.21 12.35 5.46
N LYS A 132 -15.38 12.65 4.91
CA LYS A 132 -15.63 13.78 4.00
C LYS A 132 -16.52 14.81 4.69
N GLU A 133 -16.08 15.30 5.85
CA GLU A 133 -16.66 16.47 6.50
C GLU A 133 -15.53 17.36 7.04
N GLN A 134 -14.80 18.01 6.14
CA GLN A 134 -14.15 19.27 6.48
C GLN A 134 -13.99 20.12 5.23
N GLU A 135 -14.86 21.13 5.18
CA GLU A 135 -14.80 22.43 4.52
C GLU A 135 -14.13 22.59 3.15
N LYS A 136 -14.89 23.24 2.27
CA LYS A 136 -14.47 23.85 1.02
C LYS A 136 -13.30 24.82 1.27
N SER A 137 -12.12 24.50 0.79
CA SER A 137 -11.16 25.48 0.31
C SER A 137 -10.63 25.02 -1.04
N ASP A 138 -10.69 25.91 -2.02
CA ASP A 138 -10.11 25.72 -3.35
C ASP A 138 -8.62 25.35 -3.23
N PRO A 139 -8.17 24.20 -3.77
CA PRO A 139 -6.78 23.76 -3.64
C PRO A 139 -5.80 24.45 -4.59
N ASP A 140 -6.22 25.46 -5.37
CA ASP A 140 -5.46 25.95 -6.53
C ASP A 140 -5.01 27.43 -6.44
N ALA A 141 -5.06 28.04 -5.25
CA ALA A 141 -4.75 29.48 -5.10
C ALA A 141 -3.69 29.85 -4.04
N ASP A 142 -3.01 28.89 -3.40
CA ASP A 142 -2.03 29.22 -2.35
C ASP A 142 -0.81 28.27 -2.32
N LEU A 143 -0.26 27.94 -3.49
CA LEU A 143 0.97 27.13 -3.58
C LEU A 143 2.26 27.97 -3.56
N ASP A 144 2.16 29.30 -3.60
CA ASP A 144 3.31 30.21 -3.73
C ASP A 144 3.68 30.95 -2.42
N LYS A 145 3.00 30.68 -1.29
CA LYS A 145 3.24 31.39 -0.01
C LYS A 145 4.12 30.64 0.99
N TYR A 146 4.48 29.39 0.72
CA TYR A 146 5.20 28.53 1.67
C TYR A 146 6.71 28.38 1.37
N ASP A 147 7.26 29.15 0.44
CA ASP A 147 8.69 29.12 0.09
C ASP A 147 9.47 30.31 0.67
N SER A 148 9.21 30.65 1.94
CA SER A 148 9.99 31.65 2.67
C SER A 148 9.92 31.41 4.19
N GLY A 149 10.79 30.54 4.71
CA GLY A 149 11.24 30.61 6.11
C GLY A 149 10.57 29.70 7.17
N ALA A 150 9.71 28.75 6.81
CA ALA A 150 9.03 27.89 7.80
C ALA A 150 9.90 26.75 8.39
N ASP A 151 11.11 26.52 7.85
CA ASP A 151 12.07 25.58 8.44
C ASP A 151 12.76 26.13 9.72
N ASP A 152 12.68 27.45 9.98
CA ASP A 152 13.37 28.10 11.12
C ASP A 152 12.79 27.76 12.51
N ASP A 153 11.58 27.18 12.58
CA ASP A 153 10.91 26.90 13.85
C ASP A 153 11.09 25.46 14.35
N TRP A 154 11.72 24.57 13.58
CA TRP A 154 12.02 23.23 14.04
C TRP A 154 13.28 23.21 14.91
N ILE A 155 13.16 22.63 16.10
CA ILE A 155 14.24 22.50 17.08
C ILE A 155 14.45 21.02 17.39
N ASP A 156 15.72 20.61 17.35
CA ASP A 156 16.17 19.31 17.83
C ASP A 156 16.42 19.40 19.36
N TYR A 157 15.80 18.52 20.14
CA TYR A 157 15.97 18.40 21.58
C TYR A 157 16.28 16.95 21.99
N THR A 158 16.78 16.78 23.21
CA THR A 158 17.10 15.47 23.78
C THR A 158 16.03 15.10 24.82
N ASP A 159 15.36 13.97 24.60
CA ASP A 159 14.38 13.38 25.53
C ASP A 159 15.07 12.86 26.80
N PHE A 160 14.33 12.59 27.87
CA PHE A 160 14.83 11.99 29.12
C PHE A 160 15.64 10.70 28.89
N PHE A 161 15.33 9.94 27.84
CA PHE A 161 16.05 8.73 27.45
C PHE A 161 17.35 8.98 26.66
N GLY A 162 17.79 10.23 26.49
CA GLY A 162 19.00 10.57 25.73
C GLY A 162 18.86 10.45 24.21
N ARG A 163 17.63 10.33 23.69
CA ARG A 163 17.36 10.25 22.25
C ARG A 163 17.10 11.63 21.68
N THR A 164 17.66 11.92 20.51
CA THR A 164 17.36 13.15 19.78
C THR A 164 15.98 13.07 19.13
N ARG A 165 15.20 14.13 19.28
CA ARG A 165 13.84 14.29 18.72
C ARG A 165 13.71 15.69 18.14
N ARG A 166 12.91 15.83 17.08
CA ARG A 166 12.61 17.11 16.42
C ARG A 166 11.19 17.55 16.73
N CYS A 167 10.99 18.78 17.17
CA CYS A 167 9.68 19.39 17.37
C CYS A 167 9.67 20.86 16.96
N LEU A 168 8.49 21.46 16.84
CA LEU A 168 8.38 22.91 16.70
C LEU A 168 8.83 23.60 17.99
N LYS A 169 9.36 24.82 17.86
CA LYS A 169 9.78 25.69 18.97
C LYS A 169 8.64 25.97 19.94
N THR A 170 7.40 26.05 19.44
CA THR A 170 6.18 26.22 20.25
C THR A 170 5.90 25.03 21.17
N ASP A 171 6.27 23.83 20.72
CA ASP A 171 5.93 22.57 21.39
C ASP A 171 7.04 22.09 22.33
N LEU A 172 8.21 22.73 22.28
CA LEU A 172 9.39 22.34 23.05
C LEU A 172 9.13 22.27 24.56
N GLU A 173 8.42 23.26 25.12
CA GLU A 173 8.12 23.30 26.56
C GLU A 173 7.13 22.21 26.99
N PHE A 174 6.20 21.85 26.10
CA PHE A 174 5.28 20.73 26.33
C PHE A 174 6.05 19.41 26.44
N PHE A 175 6.98 19.15 25.51
CA PHE A 175 7.80 17.94 25.53
C PHE A 175 8.72 17.88 26.74
N LYS A 176 9.40 18.97 27.09
CA LYS A 176 10.22 19.04 28.31
C LYS A 176 9.44 18.73 29.58
N LYS A 177 8.22 19.27 29.72
CA LYS A 177 7.36 19.02 30.88
C LYS A 177 6.92 17.55 30.96
N ARG A 178 6.61 16.95 29.81
CA ARG A 178 6.28 15.53 29.71
C ARG A 178 7.47 14.66 30.12
N ASP A 179 8.67 15.01 29.68
CA ASP A 179 9.88 14.26 29.99
C ASP A 179 10.25 14.36 31.48
N GLN A 180 10.11 15.55 32.11
CA GLN A 180 10.25 15.70 33.57
C GLN A 180 9.24 14.86 34.37
N ARG A 181 8.02 14.67 33.85
CA ARG A 181 7.02 13.81 34.50
C ARG A 181 7.46 12.35 34.44
N ILE A 182 7.97 11.91 33.29
CA ILE A 182 8.46 10.54 33.08
C ILE A 182 9.68 10.29 33.98
N GLU A 183 10.59 11.25 34.07
CA GLU A 183 11.76 11.18 34.97
C GLU A 183 11.35 10.92 36.42
N LYS A 184 10.42 11.72 36.96
CA LYS A 184 9.91 11.55 38.34
C LYS A 184 9.17 10.23 38.56
N GLU A 185 8.49 9.71 37.54
CA GLU A 185 7.81 8.42 37.63
C GLU A 185 8.80 7.24 37.66
N LEU A 186 9.99 7.42 37.08
CA LEU A 186 11.07 6.44 37.06
C LEU A 186 12.04 6.56 38.23
N GLU A 187 12.03 7.67 38.98
CA GLU A 187 12.84 7.81 40.19
C GLU A 187 12.47 6.72 41.22
N PRO A 188 13.43 5.93 41.71
CA PRO A 188 13.17 4.95 42.74
C PRO A 188 12.74 5.65 44.04
N PRO A 189 11.86 5.03 44.85
CA PRO A 189 11.42 5.62 46.10
C PRO A 189 12.62 5.90 47.03
N PRO A 190 12.59 6.99 47.81
CA PRO A 190 13.68 7.33 48.71
C PRO A 190 13.91 6.18 49.71
N PRO A 191 15.18 5.92 50.09
CA PRO A 191 15.48 4.87 51.06
C PRO A 191 14.78 5.16 52.40
N PRO A 192 14.30 4.12 53.11
CA PRO A 192 13.66 4.30 54.40
C PRO A 192 14.64 4.94 55.40
N PRO A 193 14.13 5.77 56.34
CA PRO A 193 14.97 6.45 57.32
C PRO A 193 15.72 5.43 58.21
N PRO A 194 16.96 5.72 58.65
CA PRO A 194 17.71 4.84 59.54
C PRO A 194 16.92 4.60 60.82
N SER A 195 16.58 3.34 61.09
CA SER A 195 15.93 2.93 62.33
C SER A 195 16.89 3.13 63.50
N GLU A 196 16.53 3.96 64.47
CA GLU A 196 17.30 4.19 65.70
C GLU A 196 17.58 2.86 66.42
N MET A 197 18.87 2.51 66.55
CA MET A 197 19.32 1.35 67.30
C MET A 197 18.96 1.53 68.79
N LYS A 198 17.90 0.87 69.24
CA LYS A 198 17.62 0.68 70.67
C LYS A 198 18.75 -0.14 71.29
N GLN A 199 19.51 0.52 72.18
CA GLN A 199 20.53 -0.06 73.03
C GLN A 199 19.93 -1.23 73.84
N GLN A 200 20.46 -2.45 73.63
CA GLN A 200 20.19 -3.58 74.53
C GLN A 200 21.19 -3.52 75.69
N THR A 201 20.67 -3.30 76.89
CA THR A 201 21.41 -3.46 78.15
C THR A 201 21.68 -4.95 78.42
N PRO A 202 22.85 -5.33 78.96
CA PRO A 202 23.15 -6.73 79.25
C PRO A 202 22.42 -7.19 80.52
N ILE A 203 21.75 -8.34 80.43
CA ILE A 203 21.13 -9.02 81.57
C ILE A 203 22.15 -10.00 82.15
N THR A 204 22.56 -9.74 83.38
CA THR A 204 23.30 -10.65 84.26
C THR A 204 22.46 -11.89 84.57
N SER A 205 23.04 -13.10 84.47
CA SER A 205 22.55 -14.25 85.22
C SER A 205 23.69 -14.91 85.99
N GLN A 206 23.38 -15.20 87.26
CA GLN A 206 24.11 -16.08 88.16
C GLN A 206 24.08 -17.52 87.68
#